data_AF-A0A662SGQ3-F1
#
_entry.id   AF-A0A662SGQ3-F1
#
_cell.length_a   1.000
_cell.length_b   1.000
_cell.length_c   1.000
_cell.angle_alpha   90.00
_cell.angle_beta   90.00
_cell.angle_gamma   90.00
#
_symmetry.space_group_name_H-M   'P 1'
#
loop_
_entity.id
_entity.type
_entity.pdbx_description
1 polymer ?
#
loop_
_entity_poly.entity_id
_entity_poly.type
_entity_poly.pdbx_seq_one_letter_code
_entity_poly.pdbx_strand_id
1 'polypeptide(L)' 'MQDSKEGVLTDDMKKRIDNMSQIQMATALRFAPAGDQLFIGECGEYFDKVFKEKGGMTPAISKSIGWNNTYHTW' A
#
# COMPACT_ATOMS: atom_id res chain seq x y z
N MET A 1 -6.74 27.03 11.38
CA MET A 1 -6.80 25.79 12.15
C MET A 1 -7.47 24.74 11.28
N GLN A 2 -6.67 23.97 10.55
CA GLN A 2 -7.08 22.70 9.98
C GLN A 2 -6.04 21.72 10.48
N ASP A 3 -6.35 21.02 11.58
CA ASP A 3 -5.60 19.84 11.95
C ASP A 3 -5.88 18.80 10.86
N SER A 4 -5.01 18.78 9.86
CA SER A 4 -4.90 17.70 8.90
C SER A 4 -4.66 16.43 9.70
N LYS A 5 -5.71 15.64 9.93
CA LYS A 5 -5.64 14.33 10.57
C LYS A 5 -4.95 13.36 9.61
N GLU A 6 -3.66 13.57 9.41
CA GLU A 6 -2.81 12.70 8.60
C GLU A 6 -2.73 11.33 9.28
N GLY A 7 -3.05 10.27 8.51
CA GLY A 7 -2.97 8.90 8.98
C GLY A 7 -4.17 8.36 9.77
N VAL A 8 -5.30 9.08 9.83
CA VAL A 8 -6.54 8.53 10.42
C VAL A 8 -7.18 7.53 9.45
N LEU A 9 -7.60 6.37 9.97
CA LEU A 9 -8.29 5.36 9.18
C LEU A 9 -9.73 5.82 8.89
N THR A 10 -9.98 6.29 7.67
CA THR A 10 -11.33 6.59 7.20
C THR A 10 -11.99 5.35 6.60
N ASP A 11 -13.33 5.31 6.58
CA ASP A 11 -14.08 4.19 5.98
C ASP A 11 -13.75 3.98 4.51
N ASP A 12 -13.46 5.07 3.77
CA ASP A 12 -13.08 4.98 2.35
C ASP A 12 -11.67 4.41 2.17
N MET A 13 -10.72 4.78 3.02
CA MET A 13 -9.37 4.18 3.01
C MET A 13 -9.42 2.72 3.41
N LYS A 14 -10.21 2.39 4.43
CA LYS A 14 -10.43 1.01 4.86
C LYS A 14 -10.99 0.16 3.72
N LYS A 15 -12.08 0.61 3.07
CA LYS A 15 -12.66 -0.07 1.90
C LYS A 15 -11.66 -0.19 0.75
N ARG A 16 -10.85 0.85 0.51
CA ARG A 16 -9.81 0.81 -0.52
C ARG A 16 -8.81 -0.31 -0.22
N ILE A 17 -8.30 -0.38 1.01
CA ILE A 17 -7.34 -1.39 1.48
C ILE A 17 -7.93 -2.80 1.40
N ASP A 18 -9.17 -2.99 1.87
CA ASP A 18 -9.84 -4.30 1.89
C ASP A 18 -10.02 -4.87 0.47
N ASN A 19 -10.32 -4.00 -0.49
CA ASN A 19 -10.51 -4.35 -1.90
C ASN A 19 -9.19 -4.56 -2.67
N MET A 20 -8.03 -4.22 -2.10
CA MET A 20 -6.75 -4.48 -2.78
C MET A 20 -6.41 -5.97 -2.75
N SER A 21 -5.91 -6.49 -3.87
CA SER A 21 -5.23 -7.78 -3.90
C SER A 21 -3.82 -7.69 -3.31
N GLN A 22 -3.25 -8.83 -2.90
CA GLN A 22 -1.87 -8.89 -2.38
C GLN A 22 -0.85 -8.23 -3.32
N ILE A 23 -0.99 -8.43 -4.64
CA ILE A 23 -0.10 -7.83 -5.64
C ILE A 23 -0.29 -6.32 -5.69
N GLN A 24 -1.53 -5.81 -5.69
CA GLN A 24 -1.79 -4.36 -5.69
C GLN A 24 -1.23 -3.67 -4.44
N MET A 25 -1.38 -4.30 -3.27
CA MET A 25 -0.78 -3.82 -2.02
C MET A 25 0.74 -3.81 -2.10
N ALA A 26 1.35 -4.88 -2.62
CA ALA A 26 2.80 -4.97 -2.80
C ALA A 26 3.34 -3.91 -3.77
N THR A 27 2.62 -3.65 -4.88
CA THR A 27 2.94 -2.58 -5.83
C THR A 27 2.83 -1.20 -5.18
N ALA A 28 1.75 -0.94 -4.45
CA ALA A 28 1.55 0.32 -3.73
C ALA A 28 2.70 0.56 -2.73
N LEU A 29 3.03 -0.44 -1.91
CA LEU A 29 4.12 -0.35 -0.94
C LEU A 29 5.48 -0.06 -1.59
N ARG A 30 5.74 -0.60 -2.79
CA ARG A 30 7.05 -0.46 -3.45
C ARG A 30 7.23 0.85 -4.19
N PHE A 31 6.16 1.42 -4.74
CA PHE A 31 6.23 2.57 -5.66
C PHE A 31 5.50 3.82 -5.16
N ALA A 32 4.87 3.76 -3.98
CA ALA A 32 4.25 4.94 -3.40
C ALA A 32 5.30 6.03 -3.10
N PRO A 33 4.94 7.31 -3.27
CA PRO A 33 5.79 8.41 -2.86
C PRO A 33 5.99 8.40 -1.33
N ALA A 34 7.13 8.94 -0.88
CA ALA A 34 7.35 9.16 0.54
C ALA A 34 6.27 10.08 1.11
N GLY A 35 5.66 9.68 2.22
CA GLY A 35 4.56 10.43 2.84
C GLY A 35 3.16 10.07 2.31
N ASP A 36 3.00 8.97 1.57
CA ASP A 36 1.67 8.51 1.16
C ASP A 36 0.82 8.12 2.40
N GLN A 37 -0.38 8.70 2.48
CA GLN A 37 -1.32 8.54 3.59
C GLN A 37 -1.74 7.09 3.83
N LEU A 38 -1.62 6.22 2.82
CA LEU A 38 -1.91 4.79 2.96
C LEU A 38 -0.95 4.08 3.94
N PHE A 39 0.21 4.68 4.22
CA PHE A 39 1.26 4.09 5.06
C PHE A 39 1.54 4.89 6.33
N ILE A 40 0.71 5.89 6.66
CA ILE A 40 0.88 6.76 7.82
C ILE A 40 -0.18 6.45 8.87
N GLY A 41 0.20 6.48 10.15
CA GLY A 41 -0.72 6.38 11.28
C GLY A 41 -1.57 5.10 11.28
N GLU A 42 -2.80 5.21 11.74
CA GLU A 42 -3.79 4.12 11.80
C GLU A 42 -4.05 3.49 10.42
N CYS A 43 -4.01 4.29 9.36
CA CYS A 43 -4.17 3.81 7.99
C CYS A 43 -3.04 2.85 7.60
N GLY A 44 -1.79 3.23 7.90
CA GLY A 44 -0.61 2.39 7.68
C GLY A 44 -0.62 1.11 8.51
N GLU A 45 -1.04 1.19 9.77
CA GLU A 45 -1.20 0.03 10.64
C GLU A 45 -2.25 -0.95 10.10
N TYR A 46 -3.39 -0.42 9.62
CA TYR A 46 -4.43 -1.23 9.01
C TYR A 46 -3.96 -1.87 7.69
N PHE A 47 -3.26 -1.10 6.86
CA PHE A 47 -2.66 -1.60 5.63
C PHE A 47 -1.71 -2.77 5.92
N ASP A 48 -0.78 -2.61 6.87
CA ASP A 48 0.20 -3.65 7.23
C ASP A 48 -0.49 -4.92 7.74
N LYS A 49 -1.53 -4.77 8.57
CA LYS A 49 -2.34 -5.90 9.04
C LYS A 49 -2.97 -6.67 7.87
N VAL A 50 -3.73 -5.99 7.02
CA VAL A 50 -4.42 -6.63 5.89
C VAL A 50 -3.40 -7.21 4.90
N PHE A 51 -2.29 -6.52 4.68
CA PHE A 51 -1.25 -7.00 3.79
C PHE A 51 -0.65 -8.32 4.29
N LYS A 52 -0.33 -8.42 5.59
CA LYS A 52 0.14 -9.65 6.23
C LYS A 52 -0.88 -10.78 6.14
N GLU A 53 -2.16 -10.49 6.41
CA GLU A 53 -3.26 -11.47 6.28
C GLU A 53 -3.39 -12.00 4.85
N LYS A 54 -3.16 -11.15 3.84
CA LYS A 54 -3.16 -11.54 2.42
C LYS A 54 -1.85 -12.19 1.94
N GLY A 55 -0.91 -12.47 2.84
CA GLY A 55 0.36 -13.17 2.55
C GLY A 55 1.58 -12.27 2.40
N GLY A 56 1.43 -10.95 2.53
CA GLY A 56 2.52 -9.98 2.58
C GLY A 56 3.38 -9.88 1.32
N MET A 57 4.56 -9.29 1.47
CA MET A 57 5.56 -9.21 0.40
C MET A 57 6.35 -10.52 0.33
N THR A 58 6.29 -11.21 -0.80
CA THR A 58 7.09 -12.41 -1.06
C THR A 58 8.20 -12.13 -2.09
N PRO A 59 9.31 -12.90 -2.10
CA PRO A 59 10.34 -12.76 -3.13
C PRO A 59 9.80 -12.93 -4.56
N ALA A 60 8.80 -13.80 -4.76
CA ALA A 60 8.18 -14.02 -6.06
C ALA A 60 7.38 -12.78 -6.53
N ILE A 61 6.56 -12.20 -5.64
CA ILE A 61 5.80 -10.98 -5.92
C ILE A 61 6.77 -9.82 -6.16
N SER A 62 7.78 -9.63 -5.30
CA SER A 62 8.79 -8.59 -5.44
C SER A 62 9.51 -8.63 -6.80
N LYS A 63 9.87 -9.82 -7.28
CA LYS A 63 10.44 -10.01 -8.63
C LYS A 63 9.44 -9.69 -9.72
N SER A 64 8.21 -10.18 -9.61
CA SER A 64 7.15 -9.94 -10.60
C SER A 64 6.82 -8.45 -10.75
N ILE A 65 6.66 -7.71 -9.64
CA ILE A 65 6.39 -6.26 -9.69
C ILE A 65 7.61 -5.46 -10.17
N GLY A 66 8.83 -5.92 -9.85
CA GLY A 66 10.07 -5.28 -10.29
C GLY A 66 10.29 -5.40 -11.80
N TRP A 67 9.99 -6.56 -12.39
CA TRP A 67 10.18 -6.82 -13.83
C TRP A 67 9.02 -6.31 -14.70
N ASN A 68 7.82 -6.14 -14.16
CA ASN A 68 6.74 -5.50 -14.90
C ASN A 68 6.93 -3.98 -15.04
N ASN A 69 7.69 -3.35 -14.14
CA ASN A 69 7.99 -1.92 -14.21
C ASN A 69 9.23 -1.60 -15.07
N THR A 70 9.92 -2.60 -15.65
CA THR A 70 11.10 -2.37 -16.52
C THR A 70 10.76 -2.07 -17.98
N TYR A 71 9.48 -1.96 -18.34
CA TYR A 71 9.05 -1.70 -19.73
C TYR A 71 8.38 -0.34 -19.97
N HIS A 72 8.41 0.60 -19.02
CA HIS A 72 7.97 1.98 -19.28
C HIS A 72 9.07 2.99 -18.94
N THR A 73 9.58 3.58 -20.04
CA THR A 73 10.36 4.82 -20.19
C THR A 73 11.83 4.83 -19.74
N TRP A 74 12.70 4.82 -20.77
CA TRP A 74 13.95 5.58 -20.83
C TRP A 74 13.66 7.08 -20.88
#